data_AF-A0AAV5L8V1-F1
#
_entry.id   AF-A0AAV5L8V1-F1
#
_cell.length_a   1.000
_cell.length_b   1.000
_cell.length_c   1.000
_cell.angle_alpha   90.00
_cell.angle_beta   90.00
_cell.angle_gamma   90.00
#
_symmetry.space_group_name_H-M   'P 1'
#
loop_
_entity.id
_entity.type
_entity.pdbx_description
1 polymer ?
#
loop_
_entity_poly.entity_id
_entity_poly.type
_entity_poly.pdbx_seq_one_letter_code
_entity_poly.pdbx_strand_id
1 'polypeptide(L)'
;MENSGQSQTFRDRRPDALGDLKVLPDELICAILECLTPRDVARLACVSSVMYILCNEEPLWMSLCLRKVNGQLEYRGSWKKTTLFLYVSELRI
;
A
#
# COMPACT_ATOMS: atom_id res chain seq x y z
N MET A 1 36.44 20.14 23.70
CA MET A 1 35.10 19.51 23.67
C MET A 1 34.57 19.67 22.26
N GLU A 2 34.99 18.79 21.35
CA GLU A 2 34.56 18.83 19.95
C GLU A 2 33.19 18.19 19.84
N ASN A 3 32.20 18.99 19.47
CA ASN A 3 30.83 18.58 19.23
C ASN A 3 30.76 17.94 17.84
N SER A 4 30.88 16.61 17.78
CA SER A 4 30.69 15.84 16.55
C SER A 4 29.21 15.91 16.15
N GLY A 5 28.88 16.89 15.32
CA GLY A 5 27.60 16.97 14.64
C GLY A 5 27.42 15.72 13.77
N GLN A 6 26.63 14.76 14.26
CA GLN A 6 26.20 13.63 13.46
C GLN A 6 25.22 14.13 12.40
N SER A 7 25.74 14.40 11.21
CA SER A 7 24.95 14.59 10.00
C SER A 7 24.19 13.29 9.75
N GLN A 8 22.89 13.25 10.09
CA GLN A 8 22.03 12.13 9.70
C GLN A 8 21.96 12.12 8.17
N THR A 9 22.69 11.21 7.54
CA THR A 9 22.60 10.98 6.11
C THR A 9 21.29 10.26 5.83
N PHE A 10 20.35 10.94 5.16
CA PHE A 10 19.11 10.31 4.70
C PHE A 10 19.44 9.34 3.58
N ARG A 11 19.62 8.06 3.93
CA ARG A 11 19.82 6.98 2.95
C ARG A 11 18.49 6.66 2.28
N ASP A 12 18.47 6.68 0.95
CA ASP A 12 17.36 6.14 0.19
C ASP A 12 17.20 4.64 0.47
N ARG A 13 16.05 4.27 1.03
CA ARG A 13 15.72 2.88 1.38
C ARG A 13 15.13 2.10 0.21
N ARG A 14 14.75 2.77 -0.88
CA ARG A 14 14.07 2.14 -2.03
C ARG A 14 14.85 0.96 -2.60
N PRO A 15 16.16 1.07 -2.91
CA PRO A 15 16.90 -0.03 -3.53
C PRO A 15 16.94 -1.28 -2.64
N ASP A 16 17.12 -1.10 -1.33
CA ASP A 16 17.23 -2.21 -0.38
C ASP A 16 15.85 -2.82 -0.06
N ALA A 17 14.81 -1.99 0.02
CA ALA A 17 13.47 -2.42 0.40
C ALA A 17 12.70 -3.09 -0.74
N LEU A 18 13.01 -2.79 -2.00
CA LEU A 18 12.34 -3.39 -3.16
C LEU A 18 13.10 -4.57 -3.77
N GLY A 19 14.39 -4.75 -3.46
CA GLY A 19 15.20 -5.82 -4.04
C GLY A 19 15.20 -5.73 -5.57
N ASP A 20 14.83 -6.82 -6.25
CA ASP A 20 14.79 -6.86 -7.72
C ASP A 20 13.67 -6.00 -8.33
N LEU A 21 12.63 -5.66 -7.57
CA LEU A 21 11.57 -4.75 -8.04
C LEU A 21 12.04 -3.30 -8.15
N LYS A 22 13.24 -2.95 -7.64
CA LYS A 22 13.75 -1.58 -7.67
C LYS A 22 13.93 -1.00 -9.07
N VAL A 23 14.00 -1.86 -10.10
CA VAL A 23 14.12 -1.45 -11.51
C VAL A 23 12.82 -0.86 -12.04
N LEU A 24 11.69 -1.14 -11.37
CA LEU A 24 10.39 -0.58 -11.71
C LEU A 24 10.22 0.79 -11.02
N PRO A 25 9.69 1.80 -11.71
CA PRO A 25 9.24 3.03 -11.08
C PRO A 25 7.99 2.78 -10.22
N ASP A 26 7.76 3.64 -9.23
CA ASP A 26 6.66 3.52 -8.25
C ASP A 26 5.30 3.40 -8.93
N GLU A 27 5.07 4.13 -10.03
CA GLU A 27 3.81 4.11 -10.76
C GLU A 27 3.51 2.74 -11.34
N LEU A 28 4.53 2.02 -11.85
CA LEU A 28 4.36 0.66 -12.36
C LEU A 28 4.12 -0.34 -11.23
N ILE A 29 4.77 -0.15 -10.08
CA ILE A 29 4.52 -1.00 -8.91
C ILE A 29 3.09 -0.79 -8.40
N CYS A 30 2.64 0.46 -8.28
CA CYS A 30 1.27 0.79 -7.91
C CYS A 30 0.25 0.19 -8.90
N ALA A 31 0.50 0.28 -10.21
CA ALA A 31 -0.35 -0.34 -11.22
C ALA A 31 -0.44 -1.88 -11.06
N ILE A 32 0.67 -2.54 -10.72
CA ILE A 32 0.68 -3.98 -10.39
C ILE A 32 -0.17 -4.24 -9.13
N LEU A 33 0.00 -3.44 -8.08
CA LEU A 33 -0.75 -3.58 -6.83
C LEU A 33 -2.27 -3.41 -7.05
N GLU A 34 -2.68 -2.51 -7.94
CA GLU A 34 -4.08 -2.31 -8.29
C GLU A 34 -4.72 -3.53 -8.96
N CYS A 35 -3.94 -4.43 -9.57
CA CYS A 35 -4.44 -5.68 -10.14
C CYS A 35 -4.71 -6.78 -9.09
N LEU A 36 -4.25 -6.62 -7.85
CA LEU A 36 -4.31 -7.65 -6.81
C LEU A 36 -5.61 -7.61 -5.99
N THR A 37 -5.86 -8.67 -5.23
CA THR A 37 -6.92 -8.66 -4.21
C THR A 37 -6.47 -7.85 -2.99
N PRO A 38 -7.37 -7.22 -2.22
CA PRO A 38 -7.02 -6.56 -0.96
C PRO A 38 -6.29 -7.46 0.05
N ARG A 39 -6.56 -8.77 0.01
CA ARG A 39 -5.85 -9.75 0.84
C ARG A 39 -4.38 -9.83 0.44
N ASP A 40 -4.09 -9.89 -0.85
CA ASP A 40 -2.71 -10.00 -1.35
C ASP A 40 -1.96 -8.68 -1.19
N VAL A 41 -2.63 -7.53 -1.38
CA VAL A 41 -2.07 -6.20 -1.04
C VAL A 41 -1.71 -6.13 0.45
N ALA A 42 -2.58 -6.61 1.35
CA ALA A 42 -2.28 -6.63 2.78
C ALA A 42 -1.08 -7.53 3.13
N ARG A 43 -0.89 -8.65 2.42
CA ARG A 43 0.29 -9.52 2.58
C ARG A 43 1.56 -8.84 2.08
N LEU A 44 1.50 -8.19 0.91
CA LEU A 44 2.64 -7.46 0.35
C LEU A 44 3.07 -6.30 1.25
N ALA A 45 2.14 -5.61 1.91
CA ALA A 45 2.44 -4.55 2.87
C ALA A 45 3.39 -5.00 4.01
N CYS A 46 3.47 -6.30 4.31
CA CYS A 46 4.35 -6.86 5.33
C CYS A 46 5.77 -7.20 4.84
N VAL A 47 6.05 -7.10 3.54
CA VAL A 47 7.30 -7.60 2.94
C VAL A 47 8.47 -6.64 3.14
N SER A 48 8.23 -5.32 3.08
CA SER A 48 9.28 -4.33 3.29
C SER A 48 8.71 -2.97 3.65
N SER A 49 9.56 -2.06 4.12
CA SER A 49 9.12 -0.71 4.50
C SER A 49 8.62 0.14 3.33
N VAL A 50 9.13 -0.06 2.11
CA VAL A 50 8.65 0.63 0.91
C VAL A 50 7.37 -0.02 0.39
N MET A 51 7.30 -1.36 0.42
CA MET A 51 6.07 -2.06 0.06
C MET A 51 4.93 -1.72 1.02
N TYR A 52 5.23 -1.53 2.31
CA TYR A 52 4.28 -1.04 3.30
C TYR A 52 3.70 0.33 2.89
N ILE A 53 4.54 1.28 2.45
CA ILE A 53 4.07 2.60 2.03
C ILE A 53 3.17 2.45 0.80
N LEU A 54 3.65 1.83 -0.27
CA LEU A 54 2.92 1.68 -1.53
C LEU A 54 1.58 0.95 -1.33
N CYS A 55 1.55 -0.11 -0.50
CA CYS A 55 0.33 -0.86 -0.20
C CYS A 55 -0.66 -0.13 0.72
N ASN A 56 -0.30 1.03 1.30
CA ASN A 56 -1.18 1.82 2.18
C ASN A 56 -1.61 3.16 1.58
N GLU A 57 -1.24 3.46 0.34
CA GLU A 57 -1.68 4.66 -0.37
C GLU A 57 -3.21 4.68 -0.55
N GLU A 58 -3.85 5.79 -0.20
CA GLU A 58 -5.31 5.94 -0.31
C GLU A 58 -5.84 5.70 -1.75
N PRO A 59 -5.19 6.18 -2.84
CA PRO A 59 -5.62 5.90 -4.21
C PRO A 59 -5.69 4.40 -4.55
N LEU A 60 -4.74 3.59 -4.07
CA LEU A 60 -4.74 2.14 -4.28
C LEU A 60 -6.01 1.51 -3.69
N TRP A 61 -6.31 1.81 -2.42
CA TRP A 61 -7.50 1.28 -1.77
C TRP A 61 -8.80 1.81 -2.39
N MET A 62 -8.81 3.04 -2.89
CA MET A 62 -9.95 3.58 -3.63
C MET A 62 -10.20 2.77 -4.90
N SER A 63 -9.17 2.54 -5.72
CA SER A 63 -9.26 1.74 -6.95
C SER A 63 -9.79 0.34 -6.66
N LEU A 64 -9.23 -0.35 -5.65
CA LEU A 64 -9.67 -1.69 -5.23
C LEU A 64 -11.12 -1.73 -4.72
N CYS A 65 -11.56 -0.68 -4.02
CA CYS A 65 -12.92 -0.54 -3.53
C CYS A 65 -13.91 -0.37 -4.70
N LEU A 66 -13.64 0.59 -5.58
CA LEU A 66 -14.53 0.97 -6.68
C LEU A 66 -14.65 -0.12 -7.74
N ARG A 67 -13.58 -0.90 -7.98
CA ARG A 67 -13.64 -2.08 -8.86
C ARG A 67 -14.64 -3.15 -8.40
N LYS A 68 -14.96 -3.18 -7.10
CA LYS A 68 -15.84 -4.19 -6.51
C LYS A 68 -17.26 -3.69 -6.28
N VAL A 69 -17.44 -2.39 -6.02
CA VAL A 69 -18.75 -1.88 -5.61
C VAL A 69 -19.74 -1.91 -6.78
N ASN A 70 -20.85 -2.64 -6.60
CA ASN A 70 -21.98 -2.67 -7.53
C ASN A 70 -23.22 -2.02 -6.88
N GLY A 71 -23.10 -0.76 -6.45
CA GLY A 71 -24.22 -0.03 -5.84
C GLY A 71 -23.80 1.00 -4.80
N GLN A 72 -24.59 1.12 -3.73
CA GLN A 72 -24.36 2.09 -2.68
C GLN A 72 -23.07 1.78 -1.89
N LEU A 73 -22.26 2.81 -1.71
CA LEU A 73 -21.00 2.76 -0.97
C LEU A 73 -21.13 3.58 0.31
N GLU A 74 -20.87 2.97 1.47
CA GLU A 74 -20.74 3.69 2.73
C GLU A 74 -19.26 3.92 3.06
N TYR A 75 -18.79 5.16 2.91
CA TYR A 75 -17.41 5.52 3.23
C TYR A 75 -17.13 5.40 4.74
N ARG A 76 -16.08 4.66 5.11
CA ARG A 76 -15.70 4.32 6.50
C ARG A 76 -14.52 5.14 7.04
N GLY A 77 -14.34 6.37 6.57
CA GLY A 77 -13.30 7.29 7.04
C GLY A 77 -11.91 7.09 6.42
N SER A 78 -11.64 5.96 5.77
CA SER A 78 -10.53 5.78 4.83
C SER A 78 -10.90 4.77 3.75
N TRP A 79 -10.26 4.83 2.59
CA TRP A 79 -10.53 3.86 1.51
C TRP A 79 -10.16 2.44 1.91
N LYS A 80 -9.09 2.27 2.70
CA LYS A 80 -8.71 0.97 3.27
C LYS A 80 -9.81 0.40 4.17
N LYS A 81 -10.33 1.19 5.11
CA LYS A 81 -11.43 0.75 6.00
C LYS A 81 -12.71 0.44 5.21
N THR A 82 -13.01 1.26 4.21
CA THR A 82 -14.18 1.09 3.35
C THR A 82 -14.09 -0.22 2.56
N THR A 83 -12.94 -0.47 1.93
CA THR A 83 -12.67 -1.72 1.20
C THR A 83 -12.79 -2.92 2.13
N LEU A 84 -12.12 -2.90 3.28
CA LEU A 84 -12.15 -4.02 4.21
C LEU A 84 -13.56 -4.30 4.73
N PHE A 85 -14.37 -3.26 5.00
CA PHE A 85 -15.77 -3.43 5.39
C PHE A 85 -16.59 -4.15 4.31
N LEU A 86 -16.42 -3.78 3.03
CA LEU A 86 -17.08 -4.47 1.91
C LEU A 86 -16.65 -5.94 1.80
N TYR A 87 -15.35 -6.22 1.92
CA TYR A 87 -14.82 -7.59 1.79
C TYR A 87 -15.17 -8.50 2.98
N VAL A 88 -15.24 -7.96 4.20
CA VAL A 88 -15.66 -8.74 5.38
C VAL A 88 -17.17 -9.02 5.35
N SER A 89 -17.97 -8.09 4.83
CA SER A 89 -19.43 -8.26 4.73
C SER A 89 -19.81 -9.42 3.80
N GLU A 90 -19.02 -9.68 2.75
CA GLU A 90 -19.24 -10.83 1.84
C GLU A 90 -18.85 -12.20 2.44
N LEU A 91 -17.93 -12.24 3.40
CA LEU A 91 -17.48 -13.51 4.02
C LEU A 91 -18.44 -14.03 5.10
N ARG A 92 -19.49 -13.28 5.42
CA ARG A 92 -20.60 -13.74 6.27
C ARG A 92 -21.59 -14.53 5.40
N ILE A 93 -21.30 -15.82 5.21
CA ILE A 93 -22.28 -16.87 4.88
C ILE A 93 -22.77 -17.48 6.20
#